data_AF-A0AA35RSI2-F1
#
_entry.id   AF-A0AA35RSI2-F1
#
_cell.length_a   1.000
_cell.length_b   1.000
_cell.length_c   1.000
_cell.angle_alpha   90.00
_cell.angle_beta   90.00
_cell.angle_gamma   90.00
#
_symmetry.space_group_name_H-M   'P 1'
#
loop_
_entity.id
_entity.type
_entity.pdbx_description
1 polymer ?
#
loop_
_entity_poly.entity_id
_entity_poly.type
_entity_poly.pdbx_seq_one_letter_code
_entity_poly.pdbx_strand_id
1 'polypeptide(L)'
;MGLKQLSFVKRSSLSRRVPYRRFNCIFSAVSALQTISERYAVAFGGFGDKRAIPYALPNQDPRAYITNINFFGNPERCANQLITNVADCNPTISFRHTTALSPLTTDQLQQVLANISIHPNVDSLEGGMDGLVQVLTCTDTIGWRNQSLRMLLYMSNANFHLAGDGK
;
A
#
# COMPACT_ATOMS: atom_id res chain seq x y z
N MET A 1 3.16 18.07 25.64
CA MET A 1 2.59 16.80 25.10
C MET A 1 3.66 16.06 24.31
N GLY A 2 3.70 14.72 24.41
CA GLY A 2 4.67 13.87 23.69
C GLY A 2 4.40 13.77 22.19
N LEU A 3 5.44 13.50 21.39
CA LEU A 3 5.31 13.28 19.95
C LEU A 3 4.48 12.01 19.67
N LYS A 4 3.51 12.12 18.76
CA LYS A 4 2.74 10.98 18.24
C LYS A 4 3.14 10.70 16.80
N GLN A 5 3.49 9.46 16.48
CA GLN A 5 3.90 9.05 15.15
C GLN A 5 2.93 8.00 14.61
N LEU A 6 2.38 8.21 13.42
CA LEU A 6 1.40 7.33 12.78
C LEU A 6 1.90 6.87 11.41
N SER A 7 2.11 5.58 11.24
CA SER A 7 2.47 5.00 9.94
C SER A 7 1.32 4.17 9.38
N PHE A 8 0.97 4.42 8.12
CA PHE A 8 -0.03 3.64 7.38
C PHE A 8 0.64 2.52 6.57
N VAL A 9 0.09 1.31 6.64
CA VAL A 9 0.45 0.16 5.81
C VAL A 9 -0.81 -0.29 5.08
N LYS A 10 -0.94 0.10 3.80
CA LYS A 10 -2.21 -0.04 3.06
C LYS A 10 -2.08 -0.94 1.82
N ARG A 11 -3.10 -1.77 1.60
CA ARG A 11 -3.27 -2.59 0.39
C ARG A 11 -3.34 -1.71 -0.88
N SER A 12 -2.58 -2.08 -1.90
CA SER A 12 -2.43 -1.34 -3.16
C SER A 12 -3.28 -1.90 -4.31
N SER A 13 -3.85 -3.10 -4.15
CA SER A 13 -4.49 -3.91 -5.19
C SER A 13 -5.98 -3.61 -5.48
N LEU A 14 -6.64 -2.63 -4.83
CA LEU A 14 -8.09 -2.38 -5.04
C LEU A 14 -8.52 -0.98 -5.53
N SER A 15 -9.25 -1.05 -6.66
CA SER A 15 -10.19 -0.21 -7.44
C SER A 15 -10.22 1.33 -7.36
N ARG A 16 -10.21 1.96 -8.55
CA ARG A 16 -10.39 3.39 -8.85
C ARG A 16 -11.84 3.90 -8.83
N ARG A 17 -12.85 3.14 -8.38
CA ARG A 17 -14.26 3.59 -8.49
C ARG A 17 -14.52 4.98 -7.90
N VAL A 18 -13.71 5.49 -6.97
CA VAL A 18 -13.71 6.92 -6.61
C VAL A 18 -12.30 7.38 -6.14
N PRO A 19 -11.59 8.25 -6.88
CA PRO A 19 -10.24 8.71 -6.52
C PRO A 19 -10.14 9.32 -5.11
N TYR A 20 -11.17 10.07 -4.72
CA TYR A 20 -11.19 10.78 -3.43
C TYR A 20 -11.56 9.87 -2.25
N ARG A 21 -12.56 8.99 -2.40
CA ARG A 21 -13.02 8.13 -1.28
C ARG A 21 -11.99 7.09 -0.84
N ARG A 22 -10.97 6.81 -1.67
CA ARG A 22 -9.94 5.78 -1.44
C ARG A 22 -9.07 6.05 -0.20
N PHE A 23 -8.94 7.31 0.20
CA PHE A 23 -8.06 7.74 1.29
C PHE A 23 -8.78 8.57 2.36
N ASN A 24 -10.11 8.70 2.28
CA ASN A 24 -10.88 9.47 3.27
C ASN A 24 -10.60 9.03 4.71
N CYS A 25 -10.55 7.72 4.99
CA CYS A 25 -10.23 7.23 6.34
C CYS A 25 -8.81 7.62 6.79
N ILE A 26 -7.85 7.71 5.86
CA ILE A 26 -6.49 8.18 6.16
C ILE A 26 -6.55 9.66 6.52
N PHE A 27 -7.21 10.47 5.70
CA PHE A 27 -7.35 11.91 5.95
C PHE A 27 -8.09 12.20 7.26
N SER A 28 -9.18 11.47 7.55
CA SER A 28 -9.90 11.57 8.82
C SER A 28 -9.02 11.18 10.01
N ALA A 29 -8.21 10.12 9.89
CA ALA A 29 -7.29 9.71 10.96
C ALA A 29 -6.20 10.77 11.22
N VAL A 30 -5.65 11.37 10.16
CA VAL A 30 -4.65 12.44 10.29
C VAL A 30 -5.25 13.72 10.85
N SER A 31 -6.46 14.10 10.43
CA SER A 31 -7.19 15.24 11.00
C SER A 31 -7.54 15.04 12.47
N ALA A 32 -7.94 13.83 12.87
CA ALA A 32 -8.12 13.49 14.28
C ALA A 32 -6.81 13.59 15.06
N LEU A 33 -5.70 13.09 14.49
CA LEU A 33 -4.37 13.17 15.11
C LEU A 33 -3.90 14.62 15.32
N GLN A 34 -4.16 15.50 14.35
CA GLN A 34 -3.89 16.93 14.42
C GLN A 34 -4.67 17.61 15.54
N THR A 35 -5.93 17.21 15.74
CA THR A 35 -6.79 17.76 16.80
C THR A 35 -6.27 17.38 18.20
N ILE A 36 -5.72 16.18 18.37
CA ILE A 36 -5.32 15.66 19.68
C ILE A 36 -3.82 15.79 19.99
N SER A 37 -3.04 16.43 19.11
CA SER A 37 -1.58 16.52 19.25
C SER A 37 -0.97 17.66 18.45
N GLU A 38 -0.29 18.57 19.14
CA GLU A 38 0.52 19.63 18.51
C GLU A 38 1.79 19.08 17.85
N ARG A 39 2.29 17.94 18.33
CA ARG A 39 3.49 17.27 17.80
C ARG A 39 3.08 15.93 17.21
N TYR A 40 3.05 15.86 15.89
CA TYR A 40 2.76 14.62 15.19
C TYR A 40 3.68 14.40 13.99
N ALA A 41 3.77 13.16 13.53
CA ALA A 41 4.40 12.82 12.27
C ALA A 41 3.63 11.66 11.63
N VAL A 42 3.47 11.71 10.31
CA VAL A 42 2.74 10.71 9.53
C VAL A 42 3.64 10.13 8.45
N ALA A 43 3.49 8.83 8.21
CA ALA A 43 4.19 8.08 7.17
C ALA A 43 3.22 7.18 6.42
N PHE A 44 3.54 6.85 5.17
CA PHE A 44 2.70 5.98 4.35
C PHE A 44 3.55 4.96 3.59
N GLY A 45 3.08 3.72 3.56
CA GLY A 45 3.58 2.66 2.69
C GLY A 45 2.45 1.81 2.12
N GLY A 46 2.65 1.36 0.88
CA GLY A 46 1.73 0.48 0.16
C GLY A 46 2.28 -0.93 0.02
N PHE A 47 1.41 -1.94 0.12
CA PHE A 47 1.77 -3.35 -0.15
C PHE A 47 0.87 -3.99 -1.22
N GLY A 48 1.38 -5.04 -1.83
CA GLY A 48 0.63 -6.00 -2.64
C GLY A 48 1.01 -7.41 -2.20
N ASP A 49 1.77 -8.14 -3.02
CA ASP A 49 2.29 -9.45 -2.67
C ASP A 49 3.73 -9.71 -3.17
N LYS A 50 4.29 -10.86 -2.83
CA LYS A 50 5.60 -11.34 -3.26
C LYS A 50 5.67 -11.30 -4.79
N ARG A 51 6.79 -10.80 -5.31
CA ARG A 51 7.04 -10.70 -6.76
C ARG A 51 7.52 -12.03 -7.33
N ALA A 52 6.81 -13.11 -7.03
CA ALA A 52 7.12 -14.46 -7.46
C ALA A 52 5.84 -15.20 -7.82
N ILE A 53 5.94 -16.17 -8.73
CA ILE A 53 4.85 -17.12 -8.97
C ILE A 53 4.68 -17.96 -7.68
N PRO A 54 3.44 -18.25 -7.23
CA PRO A 54 2.16 -18.01 -7.90
C PRO A 54 1.45 -16.68 -7.53
N TYR A 55 2.04 -15.85 -6.67
CA TYR A 55 1.41 -14.61 -6.16
C TYR A 55 1.42 -13.48 -7.20
N ALA A 56 2.44 -13.43 -8.05
CA ALA A 56 2.62 -12.46 -9.12
C ALA A 56 2.79 -13.15 -10.48
N LEU A 57 2.51 -12.40 -11.55
CA LEU A 57 2.75 -12.88 -12.91
C LEU A 57 4.26 -12.99 -13.19
N PRO A 58 4.70 -14.02 -13.95
CA PRO A 58 6.12 -14.28 -14.25
C PRO A 58 6.83 -13.12 -14.95
N ASN A 59 6.09 -12.35 -15.75
CA ASN A 59 6.64 -11.21 -16.47
C ASN A 59 6.26 -9.94 -15.71
N GLN A 60 7.26 -9.26 -15.15
CA GLN A 60 7.13 -7.96 -14.49
C GLN A 60 6.75 -6.83 -15.46
N ASP A 61 6.55 -7.12 -16.75
CA ASP A 61 5.97 -6.21 -17.73
C ASP A 61 4.48 -6.57 -17.98
N PRO A 62 3.54 -5.76 -17.47
CA PRO A 62 2.11 -5.91 -17.71
C PRO A 62 1.74 -5.87 -19.20
N ARG A 63 2.59 -5.29 -20.07
CA ARG A 63 2.34 -5.18 -21.51
C ARG A 63 2.60 -6.48 -22.27
N ALA A 64 3.50 -7.34 -21.76
CA ALA A 64 3.83 -8.61 -22.40
C ALA A 64 2.66 -9.63 -22.35
N TYR A 65 1.66 -9.41 -21.50
CA TYR A 65 0.48 -10.27 -21.37
C TYR A 65 -0.71 -9.87 -22.24
N ILE A 66 -0.65 -8.71 -22.93
CA ILE A 66 -1.73 -8.28 -23.84
C ILE A 66 -1.81 -9.20 -25.07
N THR A 67 -0.72 -9.87 -25.45
CA THR A 67 -0.66 -10.69 -26.67
C THR A 67 -0.98 -12.17 -26.46
N ASN A 68 -1.12 -12.65 -25.21
CA ASN A 68 -1.34 -14.06 -24.93
C ASN A 68 -2.46 -14.27 -23.90
N ILE A 69 -3.68 -13.96 -24.34
CA ILE A 69 -4.95 -14.01 -23.60
C ILE A 69 -5.26 -15.43 -23.06
N ASN A 70 -4.55 -16.46 -23.53
CA ASN A 70 -4.95 -17.86 -23.34
C ASN A 70 -4.02 -18.72 -22.46
N PHE A 71 -2.86 -18.24 -21.97
CA PHE A 71 -1.88 -19.14 -21.32
C PHE A 71 -1.83 -19.11 -19.77
N PHE A 72 -2.23 -18.02 -19.10
CA PHE A 72 -2.31 -17.98 -17.61
C PHE A 72 -3.38 -17.02 -17.08
N GLY A 73 -4.64 -17.27 -17.43
CA GLY A 73 -5.75 -16.76 -16.61
C GLY A 73 -5.92 -15.23 -16.61
N ASN A 74 -6.31 -14.73 -17.78
CA ASN A 74 -7.29 -13.66 -17.95
C ASN A 74 -6.79 -12.19 -17.81
N PRO A 75 -6.70 -11.43 -18.92
CA PRO A 75 -6.62 -9.96 -18.93
C PRO A 75 -7.76 -9.31 -18.11
N GLU A 76 -8.81 -10.06 -17.83
CA GLU A 76 -9.86 -9.75 -16.87
C GLU A 76 -9.40 -9.46 -15.44
N ARG A 77 -8.17 -9.74 -14.98
CA ARG A 77 -7.82 -9.26 -13.61
C ARG A 77 -7.49 -7.78 -13.55
N CYS A 78 -6.92 -7.18 -14.60
CA CYS A 78 -6.93 -5.72 -14.72
C CYS A 78 -8.31 -5.25 -15.28
N ALA A 79 -8.91 -5.96 -16.25
CA ALA A 79 -10.16 -5.52 -16.90
C ALA A 79 -11.46 -5.72 -16.07
N ASN A 80 -11.66 -6.84 -15.35
CA ASN A 80 -12.75 -7.05 -14.37
C ASN A 80 -12.54 -6.30 -13.04
N GLN A 81 -11.33 -5.80 -12.75
CA GLN A 81 -11.12 -4.87 -11.62
C GLN A 81 -11.48 -3.41 -11.95
N LEU A 82 -12.16 -3.18 -13.08
CA LEU A 82 -12.59 -1.87 -13.59
C LEU A 82 -11.41 -0.94 -13.90
N ILE A 83 -10.24 -1.50 -14.19
CA ILE A 83 -9.14 -0.76 -14.76
C ILE A 83 -9.41 -0.72 -16.26
N THR A 84 -10.13 0.32 -16.69
CA THR A 84 -10.48 0.55 -18.11
C THR A 84 -9.27 0.84 -18.99
N ASN A 85 -8.12 1.15 -18.37
CA ASN A 85 -6.87 1.42 -19.08
C ASN A 85 -5.72 0.57 -18.52
N VAL A 86 -5.27 -0.41 -19.31
CA VAL A 86 -4.16 -1.33 -18.96
C VAL A 86 -2.87 -0.58 -18.59
N ALA A 87 -2.71 0.66 -19.07
CA ALA A 87 -1.57 1.53 -18.71
C ALA A 87 -1.48 1.86 -17.21
N ASP A 88 -2.57 1.70 -16.45
CA ASP A 88 -2.63 1.98 -15.01
C ASP A 88 -2.32 0.74 -14.14
N CYS A 89 -2.18 -0.43 -14.76
CA CYS A 89 -1.88 -1.69 -14.06
C CYS A 89 -0.36 -1.79 -13.88
N ASN A 90 0.14 -1.51 -12.67
CA ASN A 90 1.57 -1.57 -12.40
C ASN A 90 1.98 -2.99 -11.95
N PRO A 91 3.25 -3.40 -12.13
CA PRO A 91 3.72 -4.71 -11.68
C PRO A 91 3.48 -4.91 -10.18
N THR A 92 3.21 -6.15 -9.74
CA THR A 92 3.04 -6.48 -8.32
C THR A 92 4.22 -5.97 -7.49
N ILE A 93 3.94 -5.47 -6.29
CA ILE A 93 4.96 -5.08 -5.32
C ILE A 93 4.73 -5.80 -4.00
N SER A 94 5.79 -6.18 -3.31
CA SER A 94 5.67 -6.68 -1.93
C SER A 94 5.33 -5.52 -1.01
N PHE A 95 6.27 -4.60 -0.80
CA PHE A 95 6.06 -3.37 -0.04
C PHE A 95 6.83 -2.20 -0.66
N ARG A 96 6.25 -1.00 -0.61
CA ARG A 96 6.91 0.25 -0.98
C ARG A 96 6.62 1.30 0.07
N HIS A 97 7.68 1.81 0.70
CA HIS A 97 7.63 3.01 1.53
C HIS A 97 7.51 4.25 0.63
N THR A 98 6.52 5.10 0.88
CA THR A 98 6.24 6.29 0.05
C THR A 98 6.69 7.58 0.72
N THR A 99 6.46 7.71 2.02
CA THR A 99 6.85 8.92 2.77
C THR A 99 7.25 8.59 4.19
N ALA A 100 8.40 9.11 4.62
CA ALA A 100 8.92 8.99 5.97
C ALA A 100 8.12 9.84 6.96
N LEU A 101 8.23 9.51 8.25
CA LEU A 101 7.52 10.18 9.34
C LEU A 101 7.87 11.67 9.37
N SER A 102 6.93 12.47 8.86
CA SER A 102 7.05 13.93 8.72
C SER A 102 5.75 14.60 9.16
N PRO A 103 5.79 15.87 9.62
CA PRO A 103 4.61 16.58 10.13
C PRO A 103 3.71 17.07 8.97
N LEU A 104 3.19 16.15 8.15
CA LEU A 104 2.38 16.48 6.97
C LEU A 104 0.96 16.90 7.36
N THR A 105 0.49 18.01 6.79
CA THR A 105 -0.92 18.35 6.81
C THR A 105 -1.75 17.36 6.00
N THR A 106 -3.08 17.40 6.15
CA THR A 106 -3.98 16.56 5.35
C THR A 106 -3.82 16.85 3.85
N ASP A 107 -3.64 18.12 3.47
CA ASP A 107 -3.45 18.53 2.08
C ASP A 107 -2.11 18.06 1.52
N GLN A 108 -1.03 18.17 2.30
CA GLN A 108 0.28 17.65 1.90
C GLN A 108 0.24 16.13 1.73
N LEU A 109 -0.42 15.43 2.65
CA LEU A 109 -0.60 13.98 2.52
C LEU A 109 -1.43 13.66 1.27
N GLN A 110 -2.49 14.42 0.98
CA GLN A 110 -3.28 14.22 -0.23
C GLN A 110 -2.43 14.34 -1.50
N GLN A 111 -1.52 15.31 -1.56
CA GLN A 111 -0.59 15.45 -2.69
C GLN A 111 0.36 14.25 -2.80
N VAL A 112 0.87 13.75 -1.68
CA VAL A 112 1.71 12.53 -1.66
C VAL A 112 0.91 11.31 -2.17
N LEU A 113 -0.34 11.16 -1.74
CA LEU A 113 -1.17 10.01 -2.08
C LEU A 113 -1.78 10.08 -3.50
N ALA A 114 -1.83 11.27 -4.11
CA ALA A 114 -2.38 11.48 -5.46
C ALA A 114 -1.66 10.66 -6.55
N ASN A 115 -0.37 10.40 -6.36
CA ASN A 115 0.48 9.72 -7.33
C ASN A 115 0.68 8.21 -7.04
N ILE A 116 -0.11 7.64 -6.12
CA ILE A 116 0.05 6.23 -5.76
C ILE A 116 -0.61 5.31 -6.81
N SER A 117 0.24 4.48 -7.42
CA SER A 117 -0.15 3.44 -8.37
C SER A 117 -0.89 2.25 -7.73
N ILE A 118 -1.65 1.56 -8.56
CA ILE A 118 -2.31 0.29 -8.21
C ILE A 118 -1.40 -0.86 -8.60
N HIS A 119 -1.19 -1.78 -7.65
CA HIS A 119 -0.33 -2.95 -7.81
C HIS A 119 -1.13 -4.22 -7.49
N PRO A 120 -1.71 -4.91 -8.49
CA PRO A 120 -2.47 -6.13 -8.28
C PRO A 120 -1.57 -7.35 -8.08
N ASN A 121 -2.13 -8.41 -7.51
CA ASN A 121 -1.60 -9.76 -7.37
C ASN A 121 -2.60 -10.80 -7.91
N VAL A 122 -2.14 -12.05 -8.06
CA VAL A 122 -2.85 -13.13 -8.75
C VAL A 122 -3.71 -13.97 -7.79
N ASP A 123 -3.35 -14.08 -6.53
CA ASP A 123 -4.09 -14.86 -5.55
C ASP A 123 -5.09 -13.97 -4.79
N SER A 124 -5.67 -14.47 -3.70
CA SER A 124 -6.65 -13.76 -2.88
C SER A 124 -6.11 -13.29 -1.54
N LEU A 125 -4.93 -13.80 -1.15
CA LEU A 125 -4.21 -13.35 0.03
C LEU A 125 -3.32 -12.15 -0.35
N GLU A 126 -2.67 -11.58 0.65
CA GLU A 126 -1.81 -10.42 0.45
C GLU A 126 -0.53 -10.54 1.30
N GLY A 127 0.55 -9.97 0.79
CA GLY A 127 1.86 -9.89 1.45
C GLY A 127 1.97 -8.76 2.48
N GLY A 128 0.86 -8.30 3.05
CA GLY A 128 0.82 -7.14 3.94
C GLY A 128 1.65 -7.27 5.22
N MET A 129 1.87 -8.50 5.70
CA MET A 129 2.71 -8.76 6.87
C MET A 129 4.20 -8.51 6.59
N ASP A 130 4.67 -8.74 5.36
CA ASP A 130 6.04 -8.36 4.97
C ASP A 130 6.22 -6.84 5.12
N GLY A 131 5.25 -6.05 4.64
CA GLY A 131 5.27 -4.59 4.79
C GLY A 131 5.22 -4.13 6.24
N LEU A 132 4.43 -4.79 7.09
CA LEU A 132 4.37 -4.48 8.52
C LEU A 132 5.72 -4.70 9.20
N VAL A 133 6.39 -5.82 8.93
CA VAL A 133 7.74 -6.10 9.45
C VAL A 133 8.75 -5.04 8.98
N GLN A 134 8.70 -4.63 7.72
CA GLN A 134 9.56 -3.56 7.19
C GLN A 134 9.34 -2.23 7.93
N VAL A 135 8.09 -1.86 8.20
CA VAL A 135 7.78 -0.63 8.95
C VAL A 135 8.28 -0.68 10.40
N LEU A 136 8.22 -1.84 11.05
CA LEU A 136 8.67 -2.00 12.43
C LEU A 136 10.21 -2.01 12.57
N THR A 137 10.91 -2.59 11.61
CA THR A 137 12.35 -2.86 11.69
C THR A 137 13.23 -1.77 11.09
N CYS A 138 12.80 -1.13 10.00
CA CYS A 138 13.57 -0.10 9.31
C CYS A 138 13.41 1.28 9.99
N THR A 139 13.85 1.41 11.24
CA THR A 139 13.61 2.60 12.08
C THR A 139 14.02 3.90 11.44
N ASP A 140 15.18 3.92 10.79
CA ASP A 140 15.77 5.14 10.24
C ASP A 140 15.09 5.54 8.93
N THR A 141 14.78 4.56 8.07
CA THR A 141 14.05 4.77 6.81
C THR A 141 12.62 5.26 7.07
N ILE A 142 11.94 4.69 8.06
CA ILE A 142 10.58 5.11 8.44
C ILE A 142 10.60 6.42 9.24
N GLY A 143 11.65 6.67 10.02
CA GLY A 143 11.82 7.86 10.85
C GLY A 143 11.22 7.74 12.26
N TRP A 144 11.20 6.55 12.84
CA TRP A 144 10.73 6.35 14.21
C TRP A 144 11.65 7.07 15.21
N ARG A 145 11.07 7.84 16.14
CA ARG A 145 11.82 8.52 17.19
C ARG A 145 11.76 7.72 18.49
N ASN A 146 12.78 7.87 19.35
CA ASN A 146 12.92 7.08 20.57
C ASN A 146 11.87 7.41 21.64
N GLN A 147 11.47 8.68 21.77
CA GLN A 147 10.51 9.15 22.76
C GLN A 147 9.21 9.61 22.10
N SER A 148 8.45 8.66 21.55
CA SER A 148 7.18 8.93 20.89
C SER A 148 6.21 7.76 21.01
N LEU A 149 4.92 8.06 21.04
CA LEU A 149 3.90 7.04 20.81
C LEU A 149 3.96 6.62 19.34
N ARG A 150 4.24 5.35 19.08
CA ARG A 150 4.31 4.77 17.74
C ARG A 150 3.00 4.04 17.43
N MET A 151 2.27 4.50 16.44
CA MET A 151 1.00 3.94 16.00
C MET A 151 1.15 3.42 14.57
N LEU A 152 0.64 2.23 14.31
CA LEU A 152 0.64 1.61 13.00
C LEU A 152 -0.81 1.27 12.62
N LEU A 153 -1.25 1.76 11.46
CA LEU A 153 -2.56 1.43 10.93
C LEU A 153 -2.40 0.52 9.71
N TYR A 154 -2.74 -0.75 9.89
CA TYR A 154 -2.82 -1.73 8.81
C TYR A 154 -4.19 -1.67 8.13
N MET A 155 -4.21 -1.51 6.82
CA MET A 155 -5.44 -1.29 6.04
C MET A 155 -5.54 -2.30 4.89
N SER A 156 -6.34 -3.35 5.10
CA SER A 156 -6.65 -4.37 4.10
C SER A 156 -8.12 -4.79 4.21
N ASN A 157 -8.63 -5.35 3.13
CA ASN A 157 -9.92 -6.06 3.07
C ASN A 157 -9.74 -7.50 2.56
N ALA A 158 -8.52 -8.03 2.63
CA ALA A 158 -8.18 -9.42 2.36
C ALA A 158 -7.37 -10.01 3.52
N ASN A 159 -7.39 -11.34 3.60
CA ASN A 159 -6.49 -12.11 4.45
C ASN A 159 -5.04 -11.96 4.00
N PHE A 160 -4.11 -12.43 4.81
CA PHE A 160 -2.67 -12.26 4.61
C PHE A 160 -1.94 -13.59 4.59
N HIS A 161 -0.82 -13.63 3.89
CA HIS A 161 0.11 -14.75 3.93
C HIS A 161 0.81 -14.85 5.29
N LEU A 162 1.11 -16.08 5.69
CA LEU A 162 1.87 -16.41 6.89
C LEU A 162 3.26 -16.96 6.56
N ALA A 163 4.10 -17.04 7.60
CA ALA A 163 5.38 -17.72 7.48
C ALA A 163 5.17 -19.18 7.06
N GLY A 164 5.90 -19.61 6.03
CA GLY A 164 5.76 -20.94 5.42
C GLY A 164 5.03 -20.94 4.07
N ASP A 165 4.16 -19.95 3.81
CA ASP A 165 3.41 -19.88 2.55
C ASP A 165 4.30 -19.64 1.33
N GLY A 166 5.52 -19.12 1.54
CA GLY A 166 6.50 -18.78 0.51
C GLY A 166 7.37 -19.93 -0.02
N LYS A 167 7.07 -21.18 0.35
CA LYS A 167 7.84 -22.38 -0.03
C LYS A 167 7.40 -22.91 -1.38
#